data_AF-A0A1R1PW82-F1
#
_entry.id   AF-A0A1R1PW82-F1
#
_cell.length_a   1.000
_cell.length_b   1.000
_cell.length_c   1.000
_cell.angle_alpha   90.00
_cell.angle_beta   90.00
_cell.angle_gamma   90.00
#
_symmetry.space_group_name_H-M   'P 1'
#
loop_
_entity.id
_entity.type
_entity.pdbx_description
1 polymer ?
#
loop_
_entity_poly.entity_id
_entity_poly.type
_entity_poly.pdbx_seq_one_letter_code
_entity_poly.pdbx_strand_id
1 'polypeptide(L)'
;MVGLKIQIGETWSISKAGFQLKQVRERLSKGLVDKGILRTEKKNFVFFDMATHPVQDYKAKNEIILRVFDTLNLPRSAALLNRSAGSGVSQQLNSTSMASSTINLSNLTGRLKIITVEHSKYYPNETNNLFALLRRVCLVCAACAGNVLENPLNHLDMETRDHAFMRAEELLNIYGHWPYVRDSPIYTDVSESDVASMQVEEVVSAVLSVFRRMDRVL
;
A
#
# COMPACT_ATOMS: atom_id res chain seq x y z
N MET A 1 -19.62 8.70 4.05
CA MET A 1 -19.75 7.54 4.97
C MET A 1 -20.82 6.52 4.52
N VAL A 2 -22.03 6.95 4.13
CA VAL A 2 -23.13 6.02 3.77
C VAL A 2 -22.85 5.23 2.48
N GLY A 3 -22.22 5.83 1.47
CA GLY A 3 -21.91 5.17 0.19
C GLY A 3 -20.99 3.95 0.33
N LEU A 4 -19.90 4.08 1.09
CA LEU A 4 -18.95 2.98 1.30
C LEU A 4 -19.61 1.79 2.01
N LYS A 5 -20.41 2.05 3.05
CA LYS A 5 -21.15 1.00 3.78
C LYS A 5 -22.18 0.28 2.92
N ILE A 6 -22.83 0.99 1.99
CA ILE A 6 -23.77 0.38 1.04
C ILE A 6 -23.03 -0.55 0.07
N GLN A 7 -21.88 -0.11 -0.47
CA GLN A 7 -21.11 -0.90 -1.43
C GLN A 7 -20.50 -2.17 -0.81
N ILE A 8 -20.13 -2.12 0.47
CA ILE A 8 -19.61 -3.26 1.24
C ILE A 8 -20.75 -4.20 1.67
N GLY A 9 -21.98 -3.68 1.82
CA GLY A 9 -23.15 -4.45 2.26
C GLY A 9 -23.37 -4.44 3.78
N GLU A 10 -22.70 -3.55 4.52
CA GLU A 10 -22.81 -3.41 5.98
C GLU A 10 -24.12 -2.73 6.43
N THR A 11 -24.99 -2.33 5.50
CA THR A 11 -26.26 -1.69 5.79
C THR A 11 -27.43 -2.57 5.37
N TRP A 12 -28.29 -2.92 6.33
CA TRP A 12 -29.51 -3.70 6.11
C TRP A 12 -30.65 -2.85 5.52
N SER A 13 -30.35 -2.05 4.49
CA SER A 13 -31.36 -1.26 3.78
C SER A 13 -31.86 -2.03 2.55
N ILE A 14 -33.04 -2.64 2.64
CA ILE A 14 -33.63 -3.47 1.57
C ILE A 14 -33.75 -2.67 0.25
N SER A 15 -34.12 -1.39 0.30
CA SER A 15 -34.22 -0.51 -0.88
C SER A 15 -32.87 -0.23 -1.56
N LYS A 16 -31.74 -0.54 -0.90
CA LYS A 16 -30.36 -0.31 -1.40
C LYS A 16 -29.54 -1.60 -1.51
N ALA A 17 -30.15 -2.76 -1.29
CA ALA A 17 -29.48 -4.06 -1.32
C ALA A 17 -28.82 -4.39 -2.68
N GLY A 18 -29.28 -3.78 -3.77
CA GLY A 18 -28.71 -3.96 -5.11
C GLY A 18 -27.36 -3.27 -5.36
N PHE A 19 -26.94 -2.36 -4.49
CA PHE A 19 -25.70 -1.58 -4.67
C PHE A 19 -24.44 -2.27 -4.12
N GLN A 20 -24.57 -3.45 -3.51
CA GLN A 20 -23.43 -4.22 -3.01
C GLN A 20 -22.59 -4.73 -4.19
N LEU A 21 -21.27 -4.49 -4.13
CA LEU A 21 -20.35 -5.00 -5.13
C LEU A 21 -20.16 -6.51 -4.91
N LYS A 22 -20.63 -7.31 -5.86
CA LYS A 22 -20.47 -8.76 -5.83
C LYS A 22 -19.18 -9.19 -6.54
N GLN A 23 -18.57 -10.27 -6.07
CA GLN A 23 -17.42 -10.94 -6.72
C GLN A 23 -16.22 -10.00 -6.96
N VAL A 24 -15.92 -9.14 -5.98
CA VAL A 24 -14.86 -8.13 -6.10
C VAL A 24 -13.50 -8.78 -6.28
N ARG A 25 -13.21 -9.84 -5.52
CA ARG A 25 -11.92 -10.55 -5.56
C ARG A 25 -11.65 -11.15 -6.94
N GLU A 26 -12.64 -11.80 -7.52
CA GLU A 26 -12.56 -12.46 -8.82
C GLU A 26 -12.36 -11.42 -9.94
N ARG A 27 -13.09 -10.30 -9.85
CA ARG A 27 -12.96 -9.18 -10.81
C ARG A 27 -11.59 -8.51 -10.72
N LEU A 28 -11.06 -8.32 -9.52
CA LEU A 28 -9.71 -7.79 -9.31
C LEU A 28 -8.64 -8.75 -9.85
N SER A 29 -8.77 -10.05 -9.57
CA SER A 29 -7.87 -11.08 -10.10
C SER A 29 -7.86 -11.08 -11.62
N LYS A 30 -9.04 -11.04 -12.26
CA LYS A 30 -9.15 -10.95 -13.72
C LYS A 30 -8.50 -9.68 -14.27
N GLY A 31 -8.75 -8.52 -13.65
CA GLY A 31 -8.11 -7.27 -14.07
C GLY A 31 -6.59 -7.27 -13.93
N LEU A 32 -6.03 -8.00 -12.97
CA LEU A 32 -4.57 -8.17 -12.84
C LEU A 32 -3.99 -9.15 -13.85
N VAL A 33 -4.76 -10.17 -14.26
CA VAL A 33 -4.41 -11.06 -15.37
C VAL A 33 -4.40 -10.29 -16.69
N ASP A 34 -5.44 -9.49 -16.96
CA ASP A 34 -5.55 -8.69 -18.19
C ASP A 34 -4.40 -7.66 -18.32
N LYS A 35 -3.87 -7.19 -17.18
CA LYS A 35 -2.70 -6.30 -17.12
C LYS A 35 -1.34 -7.02 -17.22
N GLY A 36 -1.34 -8.35 -17.21
CA GLY A 36 -0.13 -9.18 -17.26
C GLY A 36 0.69 -9.23 -15.96
N ILE A 37 0.09 -8.88 -14.82
CA ILE A 37 0.74 -8.99 -13.50
C ILE A 37 0.61 -10.41 -12.95
N LEU A 38 -0.58 -11.02 -13.13
CA LEU A 38 -0.85 -12.41 -12.80
C LEU A 38 -0.95 -13.24 -14.08
N ARG A 39 -0.60 -14.52 -14.01
CA ARG A 39 -0.88 -15.49 -15.06
C ARG A 39 -2.03 -16.39 -14.63
N THR A 40 -2.78 -16.93 -15.59
CA THR A 40 -3.82 -17.93 -15.31
C THR A 40 -3.25 -19.31 -15.54
N GLU A 41 -3.24 -20.14 -14.49
CA GLU A 41 -2.83 -21.54 -14.56
C GLU A 41 -3.94 -22.45 -14.07
N LYS A 42 -4.21 -23.53 -14.80
CA LYS A 42 -5.15 -24.56 -14.39
C LYS A 42 -4.41 -25.58 -13.52
N LYS A 43 -4.78 -25.67 -12.24
CA LYS A 43 -4.26 -26.67 -11.32
C LYS A 43 -5.25 -27.81 -11.19
N ASN A 44 -4.82 -29.00 -11.57
CA ASN A 44 -5.65 -30.20 -11.48
C ASN A 44 -5.52 -30.79 -10.07
N PHE A 45 -6.65 -30.93 -9.39
CA PHE A 45 -6.77 -31.69 -8.14
C PHE A 45 -7.44 -33.03 -8.45
N VAL A 46 -7.31 -33.99 -7.53
CA VAL A 46 -7.83 -35.36 -7.70
C VAL A 46 -9.31 -35.38 -8.11
N PHE A 47 -10.12 -34.42 -7.64
CA PHE A 47 -11.57 -34.39 -7.86
C PHE A 47 -12.08 -33.21 -8.69
N PHE A 48 -11.25 -32.21 -8.97
CA PHE A 48 -11.66 -31.02 -9.71
C PHE A 48 -10.45 -30.23 -10.20
N ASP A 49 -10.68 -29.40 -11.20
CA ASP A 49 -9.67 -28.45 -11.65
C ASP A 49 -10.00 -27.05 -11.14
N MET A 50 -8.97 -26.30 -10.73
CA MET A 50 -9.12 -24.94 -10.23
C MET A 50 -8.23 -23.98 -11.01
N ALA A 51 -8.80 -22.85 -11.42
CA ALA A 51 -8.01 -21.74 -11.95
C ALA A 51 -7.23 -21.09 -10.81
N THR A 52 -5.92 -21.01 -10.98
CA THR A 52 -4.99 -20.38 -10.03
C THR A 52 -4.29 -19.21 -10.71
N HIS A 53 -3.96 -18.19 -9.93
CA HIS A 53 -3.44 -16.93 -10.45
C HIS A 53 -2.10 -16.54 -9.79
N PRO A 54 -1.01 -17.28 -10.03
CA PRO A 54 0.29 -16.91 -9.49
C PRO A 54 0.83 -15.62 -10.12
N VAL A 55 1.71 -14.95 -9.38
CA VAL A 55 2.35 -13.70 -9.82
C VAL A 55 3.34 -14.01 -10.95
N GLN A 56 3.17 -13.32 -12.08
CA GLN A 56 4.07 -13.37 -13.21
C GLN A 56 5.14 -12.28 -13.10
N ASP A 57 4.72 -11.04 -12.84
CA ASP A 57 5.62 -9.88 -12.77
C ASP A 57 5.94 -9.52 -11.31
N TYR A 58 7.04 -10.10 -10.80
CA TYR A 58 7.56 -9.77 -9.47
C TYR A 58 8.17 -8.37 -9.39
N LYS A 59 8.60 -7.79 -10.52
CA LYS A 59 9.16 -6.44 -10.54
C LYS A 59 8.09 -5.44 -10.12
N ALA A 60 6.89 -5.54 -10.68
CA ALA A 60 5.75 -4.71 -10.31
C ALA A 60 5.47 -4.72 -8.80
N LYS A 61 5.45 -5.92 -8.20
CA LYS A 61 5.25 -6.10 -6.75
C LYS A 61 6.36 -5.43 -5.95
N ASN A 62 7.62 -5.62 -6.34
CA ASN A 62 8.78 -5.06 -5.64
C ASN A 62 8.81 -3.54 -5.70
N GLU A 63 8.46 -2.94 -6.85
CA GLU A 63 8.37 -1.49 -6.98
C GLU A 63 7.29 -0.91 -6.05
N ILE A 64 6.17 -1.61 -5.82
CA ILE A 64 5.15 -1.18 -4.84
C ILE A 64 5.69 -1.25 -3.42
N ILE A 65 6.38 -2.35 -3.06
CA ILE A 65 6.99 -2.50 -1.73
C ILE A 65 8.00 -1.38 -1.48
N LEU A 66 8.84 -1.06 -2.47
CA LEU A 66 9.79 0.06 -2.36
C LEU A 66 9.07 1.39 -2.10
N ARG A 67 7.96 1.67 -2.80
CA ARG A 67 7.17 2.89 -2.55
C ARG A 67 6.60 2.96 -1.14
N VAL A 68 6.15 1.82 -0.60
CA VAL A 68 5.66 1.73 0.79
C VAL A 68 6.80 2.04 1.76
N PHE A 69 7.96 1.40 1.59
CA PHE A 69 9.14 1.65 2.43
C PHE A 69 9.58 3.10 2.37
N ASP A 70 9.61 3.72 1.18
CA ASP A 70 9.97 5.13 1.01
C ASP A 70 9.02 6.08 1.74
N THR A 71 7.72 5.77 1.71
CA THR A 71 6.69 6.59 2.36
C THR A 71 6.77 6.47 3.89
N LEU A 72 7.16 5.29 4.37
CA LEU A 72 7.38 4.99 5.78
C LEU A 72 8.79 5.37 6.28
N ASN A 73 9.60 6.05 5.47
CA ASN A 73 11.01 6.39 5.77
C ASN A 73 11.87 5.18 6.19
N LEU A 74 11.55 3.98 5.67
CA LEU A 74 12.30 2.77 5.93
C LEU A 74 13.49 2.65 4.97
N PRO A 75 14.60 2.02 5.39
CA PRO A 75 15.75 1.81 4.53
C PRO A 75 15.42 0.87 3.36
N ARG A 76 15.71 1.29 2.13
CA ARG A 76 15.50 0.47 0.93
C ARG A 76 16.27 -0.84 0.92
N SER A 77 17.43 -0.87 1.58
CA SER A 77 18.24 -2.09 1.71
C SER A 77 17.42 -3.21 2.34
N ALA A 78 16.55 -2.90 3.29
CA ALA A 78 15.70 -3.88 3.94
C ALA A 78 14.61 -4.42 3.00
N ALA A 79 14.00 -3.56 2.16
CA ALA A 79 13.00 -3.99 1.18
C ALA A 79 13.52 -5.06 0.19
N LEU A 80 14.83 -5.08 -0.09
CA LEU A 80 15.46 -6.04 -1.00
C LEU A 80 15.83 -7.38 -0.34
N LEU A 81 15.82 -7.47 1.00
CA LEU A 81 16.17 -8.70 1.72
C LEU A 81 15.09 -9.78 1.62
N ASN A 82 13.83 -9.40 1.41
CA ASN A 82 12.73 -10.33 1.15
C ASN A 82 12.84 -11.06 -0.22
N ARG A 83 13.92 -10.82 -0.98
CA ARG A 83 14.20 -11.43 -2.29
C ARG A 83 14.56 -12.91 -2.23
N SER A 84 15.06 -13.40 -1.08
CA SER A 84 15.61 -14.76 -0.94
C SER A 84 14.57 -15.88 -0.81
N ALA A 85 13.29 -15.57 -0.57
CA ALA A 85 12.26 -16.59 -0.36
C ALA A 85 11.61 -17.14 -1.65
N GLY A 86 11.87 -16.54 -2.83
CA GLY A 86 11.11 -16.84 -4.06
C GLY A 86 11.92 -17.30 -5.28
N SER A 87 13.25 -17.37 -5.20
CA SER A 87 14.09 -17.79 -6.33
C SER A 87 15.12 -18.81 -5.85
N GLY A 88 14.96 -20.06 -6.26
CA GLY A 88 15.95 -21.15 -6.10
C GLY A 88 17.20 -20.94 -6.96
N VAL A 89 17.86 -19.79 -6.80
CA VAL A 89 19.19 -19.53 -7.37
C VAL A 89 20.15 -19.38 -6.20
N SER A 90 20.91 -20.46 -5.97
CA SER A 90 22.04 -20.49 -5.05
C SER A 90 23.09 -19.48 -5.52
N GLN A 91 23.11 -18.29 -4.94
CA GLN A 91 24.29 -17.43 -4.96
C GLN A 91 24.93 -17.46 -3.58
N GLN A 92 26.12 -18.06 -3.56
CA GLN A 92 27.11 -17.96 -2.49
C GLN A 92 27.19 -16.52 -1.98
N LEU A 93 26.65 -16.29 -0.80
CA LEU A 93 26.88 -15.09 -0.03
C LEU A 93 28.08 -15.34 0.88
N ASN A 94 29.20 -14.72 0.52
CA ASN A 94 30.34 -14.57 1.40
C ASN A 94 29.87 -14.03 2.75
N SER A 95 30.30 -14.73 3.80
CA SER A 95 30.17 -14.37 5.19
C SER A 95 30.89 -13.04 5.48
N THR A 96 30.20 -11.93 5.28
CA THR A 96 30.63 -10.63 5.82
C THR A 96 29.42 -9.79 6.20
N SER A 97 29.30 -9.54 7.50
CA SER A 97 28.33 -8.68 8.19
C SER A 97 26.84 -9.09 8.08
N MET A 98 26.35 -9.75 9.13
CA MET A 98 25.06 -9.39 9.72
C MET A 98 25.12 -7.89 10.06
N ALA A 99 24.89 -7.04 9.07
CA ALA A 99 24.51 -5.67 9.33
C ALA A 99 23.05 -5.74 9.79
N SER A 100 22.86 -5.93 11.10
CA SER A 100 21.72 -5.31 11.77
C SER A 100 21.63 -3.92 11.18
N SER A 101 20.58 -3.68 10.40
CA SER A 101 20.41 -2.41 9.71
C SER A 101 19.99 -1.42 10.77
N THR A 102 20.92 -1.03 11.64
CA THR A 102 20.67 -0.13 12.75
C THR A 102 20.11 1.13 12.15
N ILE A 103 18.83 1.35 12.38
CA ILE A 103 18.05 2.45 11.86
C ILE A 103 18.77 3.73 12.29
N ASN A 104 19.13 4.59 11.33
CA ASN A 104 19.48 5.96 11.67
C ASN A 104 18.16 6.66 12.08
N LEU A 105 17.84 6.56 13.37
CA LEU A 105 16.63 7.09 14.02
C LEU A 105 16.46 8.61 13.84
N SER A 106 17.47 9.30 13.33
CA SER A 106 17.47 10.74 13.05
C SER A 106 16.69 11.14 11.78
N ASN A 107 16.46 10.22 10.83
CA ASN A 107 15.67 10.48 9.62
C ASN A 107 14.18 10.07 9.76
N LEU A 108 13.79 9.59 10.93
CA LEU A 108 12.48 8.99 11.21
C LEU A 108 11.32 10.00 11.14
N THR A 109 11.58 11.26 11.47
CA THR A 109 10.61 12.36 11.46
C THR A 109 10.59 13.14 10.14
N GLY A 110 11.34 12.68 9.13
CA GLY A 110 11.46 13.37 7.86
C GLY A 110 10.11 13.52 7.15
N ARG A 111 9.89 14.68 6.54
CA ARG A 111 8.81 14.92 5.58
C ARG A 111 8.79 13.84 4.50
N LEU A 112 7.61 13.54 3.97
CA LEU A 112 7.46 12.65 2.82
C LEU A 112 8.29 13.17 1.64
N LYS A 113 9.10 12.28 1.06
CA LYS A 113 9.87 12.56 -0.16
C LYS A 113 9.45 11.57 -1.23
N ILE A 114 9.05 12.07 -2.41
CA ILE A 114 8.99 11.20 -3.58
C ILE A 114 10.42 10.88 -3.95
N ILE A 115 10.77 9.62 -3.87
CA ILE A 115 11.97 9.11 -4.50
C ILE A 115 11.51 8.23 -5.66
N THR A 116 11.99 8.58 -6.85
CA THR A 116 11.59 7.93 -8.09
C THR A 116 12.22 6.56 -8.20
N VAL A 117 11.41 5.57 -8.56
CA VAL A 117 11.91 4.25 -8.96
C VAL A 117 12.20 4.31 -10.46
N GLU A 118 13.46 4.08 -10.84
CA GLU A 118 13.89 4.16 -12.24
C GLU A 118 13.24 3.05 -13.09
N HIS A 119 12.81 3.41 -14.31
CA HIS A 119 12.23 2.51 -15.31
C HIS A 119 11.06 1.62 -14.80
N SER A 120 10.07 2.23 -14.13
CA SER A 120 8.82 1.56 -13.77
C SER A 120 7.90 1.42 -14.99
N LYS A 121 7.43 0.20 -15.27
CA LYS A 121 6.50 -0.08 -16.38
C LYS A 121 5.09 0.46 -16.12
N TYR A 122 4.62 0.36 -14.87
CA TYR A 122 3.23 0.70 -14.51
C TYR A 122 3.06 2.12 -13.99
N TYR A 123 4.14 2.74 -13.48
CA TYR A 123 4.14 4.11 -13.00
C TYR A 123 5.29 4.90 -13.65
N PRO A 124 5.21 5.17 -14.97
CA PRO A 124 6.21 5.99 -15.64
C PRO A 124 6.18 7.41 -15.08
N ASN A 125 7.36 8.02 -14.94
CA ASN A 125 7.55 9.42 -14.55
C ASN A 125 6.69 9.84 -13.34
N GLU A 126 6.81 9.09 -12.24
CA GLU A 126 5.92 9.19 -11.08
C GLU A 126 5.78 10.62 -10.53
N THR A 127 6.83 11.44 -10.58
CA THR A 127 6.83 12.83 -10.13
C THR A 127 5.93 13.76 -10.94
N ASN A 128 5.67 13.42 -12.20
CA ASN A 128 4.82 14.24 -13.09
C ASN A 128 3.36 13.80 -13.04
N ASN A 129 3.04 12.72 -12.32
CA ASN A 129 1.69 12.24 -12.19
C ASN A 129 0.94 13.07 -11.15
N LEU A 130 -0.29 13.47 -11.49
CA LEU A 130 -1.19 14.15 -10.58
C LEU A 130 -1.35 13.38 -9.26
N PHE A 131 -1.19 14.08 -8.15
CA PHE A 131 -1.39 13.54 -6.80
C PHE A 131 -0.47 12.35 -6.46
N ALA A 132 0.76 12.32 -6.99
CA ALA A 132 1.70 11.22 -6.78
C ALA A 132 1.96 10.93 -5.29
N LEU A 133 2.18 11.97 -4.48
CA LEU A 133 2.35 11.82 -3.02
C LEU A 133 1.09 11.31 -2.35
N LEU A 134 -0.06 11.91 -2.66
CA LEU A 134 -1.35 11.51 -2.08
C LEU A 134 -1.68 10.05 -2.39
N ARG A 135 -1.36 9.55 -3.60
CA ARG A 135 -1.53 8.14 -3.96
C ARG A 135 -0.66 7.21 -3.11
N ARG A 136 0.59 7.59 -2.81
CA ARG A 136 1.47 6.82 -1.92
C ARG A 136 0.94 6.81 -0.48
N VAL A 137 0.47 7.94 0.02
CA VAL A 137 -0.19 8.04 1.34
C VAL A 137 -1.41 7.12 1.39
N CYS A 138 -2.30 7.19 0.39
CA CYS A 138 -3.48 6.33 0.30
C CYS A 138 -3.13 4.84 0.27
N LEU A 139 -2.07 4.47 -0.45
CA LEU A 139 -1.59 3.09 -0.51
C LEU A 139 -1.19 2.58 0.89
N VAL A 140 -0.40 3.35 1.63
CA VAL A 140 0.04 2.97 2.98
C VAL A 140 -1.14 2.92 3.95
N CYS A 141 -1.99 3.96 3.93
CA CYS A 141 -3.17 4.03 4.80
C CYS A 141 -4.16 2.88 4.55
N ALA A 142 -4.42 2.56 3.28
CA ALA A 142 -5.29 1.44 2.91
C ALA A 142 -4.67 0.09 3.28
N ALA A 143 -3.34 -0.07 3.12
CA ALA A 143 -2.64 -1.28 3.51
C ALA A 143 -2.67 -1.49 5.03
N CYS A 144 -2.56 -0.39 5.80
CA CYS A 144 -2.68 -0.39 7.25
C CYS A 144 -4.08 -0.82 7.68
N ALA A 145 -5.13 -0.12 7.20
CA ALA A 145 -6.52 -0.43 7.57
C ALA A 145 -7.02 -1.79 7.05
N GLY A 146 -6.39 -2.32 5.99
CA GLY A 146 -6.66 -3.65 5.47
C GLY A 146 -5.87 -4.77 6.15
N ASN A 147 -5.09 -4.51 7.19
CA ASN A 147 -4.22 -5.47 7.89
C ASN A 147 -3.29 -6.25 6.95
N VAL A 148 -2.84 -5.62 5.85
CA VAL A 148 -1.92 -6.23 4.89
C VAL A 148 -0.52 -5.61 4.91
N LEU A 149 -0.34 -4.54 5.68
CA LEU A 149 0.95 -3.83 5.82
C LEU A 149 2.03 -4.67 6.51
N GLU A 150 1.66 -5.64 7.34
CA GLU A 150 2.61 -6.55 8.00
C GLU A 150 3.35 -7.46 6.99
N ASN A 151 2.68 -7.86 5.91
CA ASN A 151 3.22 -8.81 4.93
C ASN A 151 4.58 -8.38 4.35
N PRO A 152 4.76 -7.14 3.86
CA PRO A 152 6.07 -6.70 3.38
C PRO A 152 7.10 -6.42 4.48
N LEU A 153 6.67 -6.30 5.75
CA LEU A 153 7.54 -5.94 6.89
C LEU A 153 7.94 -7.14 7.75
N ASN A 154 7.43 -8.34 7.46
CA ASN A 154 7.59 -9.55 8.27
C ASN A 154 9.04 -9.96 8.60
N HIS A 155 9.99 -9.60 7.75
CA HIS A 155 11.41 -9.93 7.87
C HIS A 155 12.20 -8.87 8.65
N LEU A 156 11.56 -7.75 9.00
CA LEU A 156 12.14 -6.69 9.79
C LEU A 156 12.06 -7.02 11.28
N ASP A 157 12.95 -6.40 12.05
CA ASP A 157 12.92 -6.43 13.51
C ASP A 157 11.64 -5.78 14.06
N MET A 158 11.29 -6.14 15.30
CA MET A 158 10.05 -5.67 15.94
C MET A 158 10.01 -4.14 16.06
N GLU A 159 11.12 -3.50 16.41
CA GLU A 159 11.19 -2.04 16.56
C GLU A 159 10.94 -1.31 15.23
N THR A 160 11.57 -1.76 14.13
CA THR A 160 11.29 -1.22 12.80
C THR A 160 9.83 -1.40 12.39
N ARG A 161 9.24 -2.56 12.68
CA ARG A 161 7.82 -2.84 12.36
C ARG A 161 6.90 -1.90 13.14
N ASP A 162 7.09 -1.78 14.44
CA ASP A 162 6.29 -0.90 15.30
C ASP A 162 6.38 0.56 14.83
N HIS A 163 7.60 1.01 14.48
CA HIS A 163 7.79 2.33 13.89
C HIS A 163 7.01 2.51 12.56
N ALA A 164 7.07 1.51 11.67
CA ALA A 164 6.37 1.56 10.39
C ALA A 164 4.84 1.70 10.57
N PHE A 165 4.27 1.00 11.57
CA PHE A 165 2.86 1.12 11.93
C PHE A 165 2.54 2.48 12.54
N MET A 166 3.33 2.94 13.52
CA MET A 166 3.15 4.27 14.12
C MET A 166 3.16 5.38 13.07
N ARG A 167 4.08 5.31 12.10
CA ARG A 167 4.14 6.28 11.01
C ARG A 167 2.95 6.18 10.06
N ALA A 168 2.49 4.97 9.73
CA ALA A 168 1.29 4.78 8.92
C ALA A 168 0.04 5.38 9.60
N GLU A 169 -0.10 5.19 10.91
CA GLU A 169 -1.17 5.77 11.71
C GLU A 169 -1.08 7.30 11.79
N GLU A 170 0.12 7.86 11.93
CA GLU A 170 0.30 9.30 11.90
C GLU A 170 -0.10 9.90 10.55
N LEU A 171 0.29 9.27 9.44
CA LEU A 171 -0.18 9.67 8.10
C LEU A 171 -1.71 9.62 8.01
N LEU A 172 -2.32 8.56 8.54
CA LEU A 172 -3.78 8.45 8.57
C LEU A 172 -4.43 9.55 9.44
N ASN A 173 -3.77 9.98 10.52
CA ASN A 173 -4.23 11.07 11.36
C ASN A 173 -4.10 12.44 10.70
N ILE A 174 -3.01 12.69 9.97
CA ILE A 174 -2.78 13.97 9.26
C ILE A 174 -3.73 14.10 8.07
N TYR A 175 -3.77 13.09 7.20
CA TYR A 175 -4.50 13.15 5.93
C TYR A 175 -5.95 12.68 6.05
N GLY A 176 -6.35 12.08 7.18
CA GLY A 176 -7.73 11.66 7.46
C GLY A 176 -8.67 12.77 7.95
N HIS A 177 -8.17 14.00 8.08
CA HIS A 177 -8.98 15.19 8.39
C HIS A 177 -8.79 16.23 7.30
N TRP A 178 -9.89 16.87 6.91
CA TRP A 178 -9.88 18.01 6.02
C TRP A 178 -10.46 19.23 6.74
N PRO A 179 -9.81 20.40 6.71
CA PRO A 179 -8.47 20.66 6.17
C PRO A 179 -7.35 19.89 6.89
N TYR A 180 -6.23 19.66 6.20
CA TYR A 180 -5.10 18.90 6.75
C TYR A 180 -4.49 19.55 8.00
N VAL A 181 -4.03 18.70 8.94
CA VAL A 181 -3.32 19.15 10.14
C VAL A 181 -1.88 19.51 9.76
N ARG A 182 -1.63 20.80 9.54
CA ARG A 182 -0.33 21.33 9.07
C ARG A 182 0.74 21.45 10.17
N ASP A 183 0.34 21.31 11.43
CA ASP A 183 1.23 21.47 12.58
C ASP A 183 2.12 20.24 12.84
N SER A 184 1.85 19.09 12.19
CA SER A 184 2.69 17.90 12.33
C SER A 184 4.02 18.07 11.58
N PRO A 185 5.16 17.64 12.17
CA PRO A 185 6.47 17.68 11.51
C PRO A 185 6.54 16.81 10.24
N ILE A 186 5.65 15.82 10.12
CA ILE A 186 5.59 14.86 9.02
C ILE A 186 4.69 15.35 7.88
N TYR A 187 3.92 16.41 8.12
CA TYR A 187 3.09 17.03 7.08
C TYR A 187 3.96 17.45 5.89
N THR A 188 3.58 16.94 4.72
CA THR A 188 4.09 17.38 3.43
C THR A 188 2.91 17.92 2.66
N ASP A 189 3.11 19.05 1.99
CA ASP A 189 2.09 19.56 1.10
C ASP A 189 1.89 18.58 -0.07
N VAL A 190 0.72 17.96 -0.11
CA VAL A 190 0.30 17.03 -1.16
C VAL A 190 -0.62 17.71 -2.17
N SER A 191 -0.88 19.01 -1.99
CA SER A 191 -1.84 19.74 -2.79
C SER A 191 -1.30 20.10 -4.17
N GLU A 192 -2.20 20.07 -5.15
CA GLU A 192 -1.95 20.52 -6.51
C GLU A 192 -2.50 21.94 -6.69
N SER A 193 -1.90 22.72 -7.59
CA SER A 193 -2.22 24.15 -7.78
C SER A 193 -3.63 24.45 -8.32
N ASP A 194 -4.34 23.45 -8.82
CA ASP A 194 -5.68 23.58 -9.41
C ASP A 194 -6.78 23.61 -8.33
N VAL A 195 -7.83 24.42 -8.49
CA VAL A 195 -8.94 24.54 -7.52
C VAL A 195 -9.73 23.24 -7.38
N ALA A 196 -9.75 22.39 -8.42
CA ALA A 196 -10.35 21.07 -8.37
C ALA A 196 -9.61 20.10 -7.42
N SER A 197 -8.36 20.39 -7.05
CA SER A 197 -7.57 19.57 -6.12
C SER A 197 -8.20 19.51 -4.73
N MET A 198 -8.76 20.63 -4.27
CA MET A 198 -9.40 20.73 -2.95
C MET A 198 -10.57 19.76 -2.79
N GLN A 199 -11.38 19.56 -3.83
CA GLN A 199 -12.50 18.61 -3.79
C GLN A 199 -12.00 17.16 -3.74
N VAL A 200 -10.94 16.86 -4.49
CA VAL A 200 -10.33 15.52 -4.51
C VAL A 200 -9.72 15.22 -3.14
N GLU A 201 -8.99 16.17 -2.56
CA GLU A 201 -8.37 16.07 -1.25
C GLU A 201 -9.40 15.86 -0.14
N GLU A 202 -10.48 16.66 -0.14
CA GLU A 202 -11.58 16.51 0.82
C GLU A 202 -12.21 15.10 0.75
N VAL A 203 -12.53 14.63 -0.46
CA VAL A 203 -13.14 13.30 -0.66
C VAL A 203 -12.17 12.20 -0.23
N VAL A 204 -10.89 12.30 -0.57
CA VAL A 204 -9.87 11.34 -0.16
C VAL A 204 -9.71 11.32 1.36
N SER A 205 -9.62 12.48 2.00
CA SER A 205 -9.58 12.60 3.46
C SER A 205 -10.81 12.01 4.12
N ALA A 206 -11.99 12.22 3.56
CA ALA A 206 -13.23 11.63 4.07
C ALA A 206 -13.21 10.08 4.00
N VAL A 207 -12.58 9.50 2.97
CA VAL A 207 -12.39 8.04 2.86
C VAL A 207 -11.36 7.55 3.89
N LEU A 208 -10.23 8.24 4.03
CA LEU A 208 -9.21 7.92 5.03
C LEU A 208 -9.75 8.01 6.47
N SER A 209 -10.65 8.96 6.74
CA SER A 209 -11.37 9.05 8.01
C SER A 209 -12.19 7.80 8.33
N VAL A 210 -12.73 7.12 7.30
CA VAL A 210 -13.43 5.83 7.48
C VAL A 210 -12.42 4.74 7.84
N PHE A 211 -11.28 4.66 7.16
CA PHE A 211 -10.23 3.67 7.46
C PHE A 211 -9.78 3.76 8.91
N ARG A 212 -9.61 4.97 9.45
CA ARG A 212 -9.29 5.18 10.87
C ARG A 212 -10.36 4.62 11.83
N ARG A 213 -11.63 4.59 11.41
CA ARG A 213 -12.73 4.07 12.22
C ARG A 213 -12.91 2.56 12.09
N MET A 214 -12.35 1.93 11.05
CA MET A 214 -12.46 0.49 10.82
C MET A 214 -11.70 -0.33 11.87
N ASP A 215 -10.63 0.24 12.44
CA ASP A 215 -9.85 -0.39 13.51
C ASP A 215 -10.65 -0.58 14.81
N ARG A 216 -11.81 0.07 14.96
CA ARG A 216 -12.74 -0.12 16.09
C ARG A 216 -13.75 -1.25 15.89
N VAL A 217 -13.78 -1.85 14.69
CA VAL A 217 -14.77 -2.87 14.30
C VAL A 217 -14.18 -4.27 14.34
N LEU A 218 -12.85 -4.40 14.37
CA LEU A 218 -12.13 -5.64 14.65
C LEU A 218 -11.91 -5.79 16.17
#